data_AF-A0A7C2PIT3-F1
#
_entry.id   AF-A0A7C2PIT3-F1
#
_cell.length_a   1.000
_cell.length_b   1.000
_cell.length_c   1.000
_cell.angle_alpha   90.00
_cell.angle_beta   90.00
_cell.angle_gamma   90.00
#
_symmetry.space_group_name_H-M   'P 1'
#
loop_
_entity.id
_entity.type
_entity.pdbx_description
1 polymer ?
#
loop_
_entity_poly.entity_id
_entity_poly.type
_entity_poly.pdbx_seq_one_letter_code
_entity_poly.pdbx_strand_id
1 'polypeptide(L)'
;MRKRVIALAGGMLIMVVSLGAAKSDNVLEEAKKYFKPLPTVVDNPENPVTPEKVKLGKMLYYDPRLSKSGLISCNTCHNIATYGVDNLPTSIGHRWQIGPRNAPTTLNAALHVAQFWDGRAKDVEEQAKGPILNPIEMAMDSPEQVIKVLSSIPEYVELFKKAFPNDKNPLTYDNVAKAIAAFERTLVTPSRFDKFLKGDAKALTEKEKQGLKLFIELGCASCHNGPALGG
;
A
#
# COMPACT_ATOMS: atom_id res chain seq x y z
N MET A 1 59.16 71.77 -30.96
CA MET A 1 58.13 71.61 -29.91
C MET A 1 56.96 70.79 -30.46
N ARG A 2 56.95 69.46 -30.27
CA ARG A 2 55.82 68.60 -30.67
C ARG A 2 55.05 68.20 -29.41
N LYS A 3 53.83 68.76 -29.24
CA LYS A 3 52.92 68.40 -28.15
C LYS A 3 52.34 67.01 -28.43
N ARG A 4 52.58 66.05 -27.54
CA ARG A 4 51.89 64.74 -27.52
C ARG A 4 50.57 64.92 -26.77
N VAL A 5 49.46 64.70 -27.46
CA VAL A 5 48.13 64.58 -26.85
C VAL A 5 47.95 63.13 -26.45
N ILE A 6 47.81 62.86 -25.15
CA ILE A 6 47.52 61.52 -24.62
C ILE A 6 46.00 61.41 -24.55
N ALA A 7 45.41 60.60 -25.41
CA ALA A 7 44.00 60.25 -25.37
C ALA A 7 43.80 59.15 -24.31
N LEU A 8 43.08 59.48 -23.23
CA LEU A 8 42.61 58.52 -22.22
C LEU A 8 41.40 57.76 -22.80
N ALA A 9 41.62 56.52 -23.25
CA ALA A 9 40.55 55.59 -23.58
C ALA A 9 40.00 55.00 -22.27
N GLY A 10 38.86 55.52 -21.81
CA GLY A 10 38.10 54.95 -20.70
C GLY A 10 37.48 53.61 -21.13
N GLY A 11 38.10 52.50 -20.72
CA GLY A 11 37.54 51.17 -20.88
C GLY A 11 36.37 50.97 -19.92
N MET A 12 35.15 51.00 -20.45
CA MET A 12 33.93 50.65 -19.72
C MET A 12 33.87 49.12 -19.60
N LEU A 13 34.23 48.60 -18.43
CA LEU A 13 34.17 47.17 -18.11
C LEU A 13 32.70 46.77 -17.94
N ILE A 14 32.11 46.19 -18.98
CA ILE A 14 30.76 45.59 -18.92
C ILE A 14 30.90 44.26 -18.17
N MET A 15 30.62 44.26 -16.86
CA MET A 15 30.36 43.02 -16.13
C MET A 15 29.06 42.42 -16.67
N VAL A 16 29.18 41.43 -17.55
CA VAL A 16 28.07 40.53 -17.88
C VAL A 16 27.85 39.64 -16.66
N VAL A 17 26.99 40.10 -15.75
CA VAL A 17 26.43 39.23 -14.71
C VAL A 17 25.50 38.28 -15.45
N SER A 18 26.00 37.07 -15.76
CA SER A 18 25.14 35.95 -16.11
C SER A 18 24.24 35.69 -14.90
N LEU A 19 23.04 36.28 -14.91
CA LEU A 19 21.90 35.73 -14.20
C LEU A 19 21.61 34.37 -14.84
N GLY A 20 22.34 33.35 -14.38
CA GLY A 20 21.84 31.99 -14.44
C GLY A 20 20.58 31.98 -13.59
N ALA A 21 19.43 32.23 -14.21
CA ALA A 21 18.16 31.91 -13.63
C ALA A 21 18.23 30.42 -13.30
N ALA A 22 18.40 30.10 -12.01
CA ALA A 22 18.23 28.75 -11.52
C ALA A 22 16.84 28.34 -11.98
N LYS A 23 16.78 27.51 -13.03
CA LYS A 23 15.55 26.86 -13.48
C LYS A 23 15.02 26.22 -12.21
N SER A 24 13.89 26.69 -11.71
CA SER A 24 13.22 26.03 -10.61
C SER A 24 12.78 24.68 -11.15
N ASP A 25 13.67 23.70 -11.08
CA ASP A 25 13.39 22.29 -11.25
C ASP A 25 12.33 21.97 -10.20
N ASN A 26 11.07 22.12 -10.58
CA ASN A 26 9.98 21.90 -9.66
C ASN A 26 9.79 20.39 -9.57
N VAL A 27 10.66 19.73 -8.79
CA VAL A 27 10.66 18.28 -8.51
C VAL A 27 9.26 17.79 -8.15
N LEU A 28 8.45 18.62 -7.50
CA LEU A 28 7.06 18.31 -7.19
C LEU A 28 6.20 18.15 -8.45
N GLU A 29 6.30 19.07 -9.42
CA GLU A 29 5.52 18.99 -10.67
C GLU A 29 5.97 17.82 -11.54
N GLU A 30 7.27 17.50 -11.52
CA GLU A 30 7.76 16.27 -12.17
C GLU A 30 7.21 15.02 -11.46
N ALA A 31 7.28 14.97 -10.13
CA ALA A 31 6.79 13.83 -9.35
C ALA A 31 5.29 13.57 -9.56
N LYS A 32 4.47 14.63 -9.65
CA LYS A 32 3.02 14.49 -9.88
C LYS A 32 2.66 13.88 -11.23
N LYS A 33 3.56 13.82 -12.21
CA LYS A 33 3.33 13.11 -13.48
C LYS A 33 3.30 11.59 -13.29
N TYR A 34 4.04 11.08 -12.32
CA TYR A 34 4.21 9.65 -12.07
C TYR A 34 3.47 9.17 -10.83
N PHE A 35 3.40 9.99 -9.79
CA PHE A 35 2.93 9.58 -8.46
C PHE A 35 1.65 10.30 -8.06
N LYS A 36 0.89 9.65 -7.18
CA LYS A 36 -0.29 10.24 -6.54
C LYS A 36 -0.17 10.06 -5.03
N PRO A 37 -0.67 11.00 -4.21
CA PRO A 37 -0.75 10.75 -2.77
C PRO A 37 -1.73 9.61 -2.49
N LEU A 38 -1.48 8.88 -1.40
CA LEU A 38 -2.38 7.86 -0.89
C LEU A 38 -3.75 8.49 -0.55
N PRO A 39 -4.86 7.80 -0.90
CA PRO A 39 -6.19 8.20 -0.46
C PRO A 39 -6.36 7.93 1.04
N THR A 40 -7.38 8.51 1.66
CA THR A 40 -7.67 8.21 3.08
C THR A 40 -8.21 6.78 3.27
N VAL A 41 -8.97 6.29 2.29
CA VAL A 41 -9.52 4.93 2.23
C VAL A 41 -9.50 4.47 0.78
N VAL A 42 -9.19 3.19 0.54
CA VAL A 42 -9.23 2.59 -0.80
C VAL A 42 -10.60 1.97 -1.03
N ASP A 43 -11.57 2.79 -1.45
CA ASP A 43 -12.96 2.34 -1.58
C ASP A 43 -13.15 1.33 -2.71
N ASN A 44 -14.17 0.48 -2.57
CA ASN A 44 -14.64 -0.44 -3.59
C ASN A 44 -16.17 -0.36 -3.66
N PRO A 45 -16.75 0.16 -4.75
CA PRO A 45 -18.22 0.27 -4.88
C PRO A 45 -18.96 -1.06 -4.74
N GLU A 46 -18.34 -2.20 -5.10
CA GLU A 46 -18.93 -3.54 -4.96
C GLU A 46 -18.83 -4.08 -3.52
N ASN A 47 -17.93 -3.52 -2.71
CA ASN A 47 -17.76 -3.82 -1.30
C ASN A 47 -17.43 -2.55 -0.50
N PRO A 48 -18.40 -1.63 -0.30
CA PRO A 48 -18.14 -0.37 0.36
C PRO A 48 -17.60 -0.59 1.78
N VAL A 49 -16.60 0.19 2.17
CA VAL A 49 -15.97 0.12 3.48
C VAL A 49 -16.91 0.75 4.51
N THR A 50 -17.42 -0.06 5.45
CA THR A 50 -18.25 0.41 6.57
C THR A 50 -17.59 0.10 7.91
N PRO A 51 -17.86 0.86 8.99
CA PRO A 51 -17.33 0.58 10.32
C PRO A 51 -17.61 -0.86 10.80
N GLU A 52 -18.78 -1.40 10.48
CA GLU A 52 -19.21 -2.75 10.85
C GLU A 52 -18.38 -3.82 10.13
N LYS A 53 -18.15 -3.65 8.82
CA LYS A 53 -17.30 -4.56 8.03
C LYS A 53 -15.85 -4.47 8.46
N VAL A 54 -15.32 -3.27 8.72
CA VAL A 54 -13.95 -3.07 9.20
C VAL A 54 -13.76 -3.73 10.56
N LYS A 55 -14.72 -3.58 11.49
CA LYS A 55 -14.67 -4.24 12.79
C LYS A 55 -14.65 -5.77 12.64
N LEU A 56 -15.56 -6.33 11.84
CA LEU A 56 -15.62 -7.76 11.58
C LEU A 56 -14.34 -8.27 10.90
N GLY A 57 -13.87 -7.58 9.86
CA GLY A 57 -12.63 -7.89 9.15
C GLY A 57 -11.42 -7.89 10.04
N LYS A 58 -11.30 -6.87 10.91
CA LYS A 58 -10.24 -6.81 11.91
C LYS A 58 -10.31 -8.01 12.85
N MET A 59 -11.49 -8.42 13.31
CA MET A 59 -11.59 -9.61 14.16
C MET A 59 -11.12 -10.86 13.41
N LEU A 60 -11.58 -11.06 12.17
CA LEU A 60 -11.19 -12.20 11.34
C LEU A 60 -9.69 -12.23 11.03
N TYR A 61 -9.07 -11.07 10.74
CA TYR A 61 -7.65 -10.94 10.43
C TYR A 61 -6.74 -11.48 11.55
N TYR A 62 -7.17 -11.36 12.80
CA TYR A 62 -6.45 -11.83 13.98
C TYR A 62 -6.94 -13.20 14.49
N ASP A 63 -7.97 -13.80 13.90
CA ASP A 63 -8.60 -15.00 14.43
C ASP A 63 -7.90 -16.29 13.96
N PRO A 64 -7.20 -17.00 14.85
CA PRO A 64 -6.49 -18.21 14.44
C PRO A 64 -7.44 -19.40 14.20
N ARG A 65 -8.71 -19.30 14.61
CA ARG A 65 -9.73 -20.34 14.37
C ARG A 65 -10.14 -20.45 12.90
N LEU A 66 -9.71 -19.50 12.06
CA LEU A 66 -9.77 -19.61 10.61
C LEU A 66 -8.70 -20.55 10.03
N SER A 67 -7.80 -21.11 10.84
CA SER A 67 -6.86 -22.15 10.43
C SER A 67 -7.24 -23.51 10.99
N LYS A 68 -6.86 -24.58 10.28
CA LYS A 68 -7.12 -25.96 10.69
C LYS A 68 -6.48 -26.33 12.02
N SER A 69 -5.35 -25.73 12.36
CA SER A 69 -4.69 -25.93 13.65
C SER A 69 -5.26 -25.08 14.78
N GLY A 70 -6.04 -24.03 14.48
CA GLY A 70 -6.43 -23.03 15.46
C GLY A 70 -5.26 -22.15 15.95
N LEU A 71 -4.14 -22.10 15.21
CA LEU A 71 -2.90 -21.42 15.62
C LEU A 71 -2.45 -20.29 14.68
N ILE A 72 -2.97 -20.24 13.44
CA ILE A 72 -2.50 -19.32 12.39
C ILE A 72 -3.62 -18.37 11.99
N SER A 73 -3.31 -17.08 11.92
CA SER A 73 -4.19 -16.03 11.40
C SER A 73 -3.47 -15.22 10.32
N CYS A 74 -4.16 -14.28 9.68
CA CYS A 74 -3.53 -13.37 8.71
C CYS A 74 -2.34 -12.62 9.35
N ASN A 75 -2.51 -12.18 10.60
CA ASN A 75 -1.46 -11.47 11.34
C ASN A 75 -0.25 -12.35 11.70
N THR A 76 -0.30 -13.67 11.55
CA THR A 76 0.87 -14.54 11.78
C THR A 76 1.96 -14.25 10.75
N CYS A 77 1.60 -14.13 9.47
CA CYS A 77 2.55 -13.84 8.37
C CYS A 77 2.57 -12.35 8.00
N HIS A 78 1.44 -11.67 8.16
CA HIS A 78 1.27 -10.25 7.84
C HIS A 78 1.16 -9.41 9.12
N ASN A 79 2.16 -9.49 10.00
CA ASN A 79 2.08 -8.87 11.31
C ASN A 79 2.10 -7.33 11.22
N ILE A 80 0.99 -6.68 11.57
CA ILE A 80 0.86 -5.21 11.48
C ILE A 80 1.84 -4.49 12.43
N ALA A 81 2.24 -5.12 13.53
CA ALA A 81 3.25 -4.57 14.44
C ALA A 81 4.66 -4.50 13.82
N THR A 82 4.92 -5.30 12.77
CA THR A 82 6.19 -5.35 12.03
C THR A 82 5.96 -5.00 10.56
N TYR A 83 5.18 -3.94 10.31
CA TYR A 83 4.92 -3.38 8.98
C TYR A 83 4.17 -4.31 8.01
N GLY A 84 3.29 -5.15 8.54
CA GLY A 84 2.43 -6.05 7.75
C GLY A 84 3.17 -7.25 7.17
N VAL A 85 4.33 -7.61 7.71
CA VAL A 85 5.17 -8.75 7.29
C VAL A 85 5.78 -9.46 8.51
N ASP A 86 6.30 -10.67 8.31
CA ASP A 86 6.97 -11.50 9.33
C ASP A 86 8.51 -11.35 9.36
N ASN A 87 9.08 -10.58 8.42
CA ASN A 87 10.52 -10.39 8.24
C ASN A 87 11.33 -11.68 7.99
N LEU A 88 10.69 -12.73 7.45
CA LEU A 88 11.35 -13.96 7.03
C LEU A 88 11.57 -14.00 5.51
N PRO A 89 12.55 -14.77 5.01
CA PRO A 89 12.68 -15.01 3.57
C PRO A 89 11.39 -15.57 2.97
N THR A 90 10.79 -16.55 3.65
CA THR A 90 9.46 -17.09 3.35
C THR A 90 8.75 -17.46 4.65
N SER A 91 7.42 -17.40 4.64
CA SER A 91 6.60 -17.56 5.84
C SER A 91 6.41 -19.03 6.23
N ILE A 92 6.16 -19.24 7.52
CA ILE A 92 5.88 -20.55 8.09
C ILE A 92 4.39 -20.67 8.36
N GLY A 93 3.75 -21.72 7.83
CA GLY A 93 2.32 -21.96 8.00
C GLY A 93 2.00 -23.31 8.63
N HIS A 94 0.91 -23.94 8.21
CA HIS A 94 0.34 -25.12 8.85
C HIS A 94 1.36 -26.26 8.97
N ARG A 95 1.46 -26.88 10.15
CA ARG A 95 2.45 -27.92 10.49
C ARG A 95 3.91 -27.46 10.30
N TRP A 96 4.18 -26.18 10.51
CA TRP A 96 5.51 -25.58 10.35
C TRP A 96 6.08 -25.72 8.93
N GLN A 97 5.22 -25.88 7.94
CA GLN A 97 5.63 -25.93 6.55
C GLN A 97 6.08 -24.53 6.10
N ILE A 98 7.17 -24.49 5.35
CA ILE A 98 7.75 -23.26 4.82
C ILE A 98 7.17 -23.00 3.43
N GLY A 99 6.57 -21.83 3.23
CA GLY A 99 6.04 -21.42 1.93
C GLY A 99 7.15 -21.16 0.91
N PRO A 100 6.84 -21.19 -0.40
CA PRO A 100 7.85 -21.00 -1.46
C PRO A 100 8.14 -19.53 -1.79
N ARG A 101 7.40 -18.58 -1.20
CA ARG A 101 7.47 -17.15 -1.53
C ARG A 101 7.49 -16.29 -0.27
N ASN A 102 8.11 -15.12 -0.38
CA ASN A 102 8.03 -14.08 0.64
C ASN A 102 6.60 -13.53 0.73
N ALA A 103 6.10 -13.34 1.94
CA ALA A 103 4.82 -12.69 2.19
C ALA A 103 4.95 -11.16 2.05
N PRO A 104 4.33 -10.53 1.03
CA PRO A 104 4.37 -9.07 0.89
C PRO A 104 3.57 -8.40 2.02
N THR A 105 3.77 -7.10 2.21
CA THR A 105 3.01 -6.35 3.21
C THR A 105 1.53 -6.24 2.82
N THR A 106 0.63 -6.31 3.82
CA THR A 106 -0.78 -5.94 3.64
C THR A 106 -1.03 -4.44 3.71
N LEU A 107 -0.03 -3.65 4.14
CA LEU A 107 -0.14 -2.19 4.18
C LEU A 107 -0.16 -1.63 2.75
N ASN A 108 -1.17 -0.82 2.45
CA ASN A 108 -1.43 -0.23 1.13
C ASN A 108 -1.73 -1.26 0.01
N ALA A 109 -1.79 -2.56 0.30
CA ALA A 109 -1.95 -3.61 -0.71
C ALA A 109 -3.24 -3.49 -1.55
N ALA A 110 -4.29 -2.90 -0.98
CA ALA A 110 -5.54 -2.62 -1.71
C ALA A 110 -5.38 -1.64 -2.88
N LEU A 111 -4.25 -0.93 -3.00
CA LEU A 111 -3.94 -0.03 -4.10
C LEU A 111 -3.23 -0.72 -5.28
N HIS A 112 -2.73 -1.94 -5.11
CA HIS A 112 -2.06 -2.66 -6.19
C HIS A 112 -3.06 -3.02 -7.30
N VAL A 113 -2.57 -3.10 -8.54
CA VAL A 113 -3.43 -3.42 -9.69
C VAL A 113 -3.82 -4.90 -9.73
N ALA A 114 -3.01 -5.75 -9.10
CA ALA A 114 -3.32 -7.15 -8.85
C ALA A 114 -2.71 -7.59 -7.51
N GLN A 115 -3.15 -8.74 -7.01
CA GLN A 115 -2.68 -9.31 -5.75
C GLN A 115 -1.83 -10.56 -5.99
N PHE A 116 -0.98 -10.84 -4.99
CA PHE A 116 0.11 -11.83 -5.06
C PHE A 116 1.19 -11.49 -6.09
N TRP A 117 2.37 -12.11 -5.93
CA TRP A 117 3.51 -11.96 -6.85
C TRP A 117 3.24 -12.37 -8.30
N ASP A 118 2.26 -13.25 -8.53
CA ASP A 118 1.88 -13.72 -9.86
C ASP A 118 0.61 -13.02 -10.39
N GLY A 119 0.07 -12.03 -9.67
CA GLY A 119 -1.08 -11.24 -10.10
C GLY A 119 -2.37 -12.04 -10.26
N ARG A 120 -2.45 -13.25 -9.70
CA ARG A 120 -3.54 -14.19 -9.99
C ARG A 120 -4.90 -13.82 -9.38
N ALA A 121 -4.93 -12.85 -8.47
CA ALA A 121 -6.16 -12.34 -7.86
C ALA A 121 -6.29 -10.85 -8.17
N LYS A 122 -7.51 -10.42 -8.55
CA LYS A 122 -7.74 -9.05 -9.04
C LYS A 122 -7.70 -7.99 -7.94
N ASP A 123 -8.09 -8.35 -6.71
CA ASP A 123 -8.25 -7.44 -5.58
C ASP A 123 -8.09 -8.19 -4.24
N VAL A 124 -8.11 -7.43 -3.14
CA VAL A 124 -7.95 -7.97 -1.78
C VAL A 124 -9.14 -8.85 -1.36
N GLU A 125 -10.33 -8.64 -1.92
CA GLU A 125 -11.51 -9.50 -1.71
C GLU A 125 -11.31 -10.90 -2.27
N GLU A 126 -10.72 -11.03 -3.47
CA GLU A 126 -10.38 -12.34 -4.04
C GLU A 126 -9.18 -12.96 -3.34
N GLN A 127 -8.16 -12.15 -3.03
CA GLN A 127 -6.93 -12.59 -2.36
C GLN A 127 -7.21 -13.26 -1.01
N ALA A 128 -8.09 -12.67 -0.18
CA ALA A 128 -8.35 -13.12 1.18
C ALA A 128 -8.93 -14.55 1.26
N LYS A 129 -9.50 -15.07 0.16
CA LYS A 129 -10.04 -16.43 0.09
C LYS A 129 -8.95 -17.50 -0.02
N GLY A 130 -7.80 -17.17 -0.60
CA GLY A 130 -6.74 -18.13 -0.91
C GLY A 130 -6.06 -18.70 0.34
N PRO A 131 -5.49 -17.85 1.22
CA PRO A 131 -4.71 -18.29 2.39
C PRO A 131 -5.43 -19.24 3.33
N ILE A 132 -6.72 -18.99 3.55
CA ILE A 132 -7.57 -19.78 4.45
C ILE A 132 -7.59 -21.26 4.03
N LEU A 133 -7.66 -21.54 2.72
CA LEU A 133 -7.75 -22.90 2.17
C LEU A 133 -6.41 -23.48 1.73
N ASN A 134 -5.35 -22.67 1.64
CA ASN A 134 -4.05 -23.14 1.20
C ASN A 134 -3.47 -24.13 2.23
N PRO A 135 -3.13 -25.38 1.85
CA PRO A 135 -2.69 -26.43 2.78
C PRO A 135 -1.35 -26.16 3.46
N ILE A 136 -0.55 -25.22 2.95
CA ILE A 136 0.73 -24.81 3.53
C ILE A 136 0.55 -23.56 4.42
N GLU A 137 -0.54 -22.80 4.25
CA GLU A 137 -0.81 -21.58 5.01
C GLU A 137 -1.76 -21.86 6.19
N MET A 138 -3.07 -21.61 6.07
CA MET A 138 -4.05 -21.82 7.15
C MET A 138 -4.77 -23.18 7.07
N ALA A 139 -4.76 -23.81 5.89
CA ALA A 139 -5.10 -25.21 5.65
C ALA A 139 -6.53 -25.66 6.03
N MET A 140 -7.52 -24.76 6.05
CA MET A 140 -8.92 -25.17 6.22
C MET A 140 -9.35 -26.07 5.06
N ASP A 141 -10.11 -27.11 5.39
CA ASP A 141 -10.47 -28.15 4.42
C ASP A 141 -11.42 -27.65 3.32
N SER A 142 -12.32 -26.71 3.66
CA SER A 142 -13.27 -26.14 2.70
C SER A 142 -13.90 -24.85 3.22
N PRO A 143 -14.52 -24.03 2.34
CA PRO A 143 -15.35 -22.90 2.74
C PRO A 143 -16.44 -23.28 3.75
N GLU A 144 -17.08 -24.43 3.60
CA GLU A 144 -18.15 -24.90 4.48
C GLU A 144 -17.63 -25.15 5.90
N GLN A 145 -16.40 -25.67 6.03
CA GLN A 145 -15.77 -25.86 7.34
C GLN A 145 -15.48 -24.51 8.02
N VAL A 146 -15.08 -23.48 7.27
CA VAL A 146 -14.91 -22.11 7.79
C VAL A 146 -16.24 -21.57 8.31
N ILE A 147 -17.31 -21.72 7.52
CA ILE A 147 -18.66 -21.29 7.90
C ILE A 147 -19.17 -22.06 9.12
N LYS A 148 -18.90 -23.36 9.20
CA LYS A 148 -19.24 -24.18 10.38
C LYS A 148 -18.56 -23.68 11.65
N VAL A 149 -17.27 -23.33 11.59
CA VAL A 149 -16.55 -22.74 12.72
C VAL A 149 -17.17 -21.40 13.13
N LEU A 150 -17.33 -20.47 12.19
CA LEU A 150 -17.84 -19.13 12.48
C LEU A 150 -19.29 -19.12 12.98
N SER A 151 -20.15 -19.97 12.41
CA SER A 151 -21.56 -20.11 12.82
C SER A 151 -21.73 -20.72 14.21
N SER A 152 -20.73 -21.46 14.71
CA SER A 152 -20.74 -21.99 16.08
C SER A 152 -20.49 -20.92 17.16
N ILE A 153 -20.14 -19.70 16.75
CA ILE A 153 -19.80 -18.58 17.63
C ILE A 153 -20.90 -17.51 17.52
N PRO A 154 -21.78 -17.35 18.52
CA PRO A 154 -22.92 -16.44 18.45
C PRO A 154 -22.54 -14.99 18.12
N GLU A 155 -21.39 -14.52 18.62
CA GLU A 155 -20.90 -13.18 18.34
C GLU A 155 -20.62 -12.96 16.84
N TYR A 156 -20.04 -13.94 16.14
CA TYR A 156 -19.80 -13.81 14.70
C TYR A 156 -21.12 -13.74 13.94
N VAL A 157 -22.10 -14.58 14.29
CA VAL A 157 -23.44 -14.54 13.65
C VAL A 157 -24.04 -13.13 13.72
N GLU A 158 -23.96 -12.48 14.87
CA GLU A 158 -24.47 -11.11 15.05
C GLU A 158 -23.62 -10.06 14.32
N LEU A 159 -22.29 -10.20 14.30
CA LEU A 159 -21.42 -9.29 13.57
C LEU A 159 -21.63 -9.37 12.05
N PHE A 160 -21.83 -10.57 11.50
CA PHE A 160 -22.13 -10.74 10.08
C PHE A 160 -23.48 -10.11 9.71
N LYS A 161 -24.52 -10.27 10.53
CA LYS A 161 -25.81 -9.59 10.32
C LYS A 161 -25.66 -8.06 10.29
N LYS A 162 -24.83 -7.50 11.17
CA LYS A 162 -24.57 -6.04 11.22
C LYS A 162 -23.73 -5.56 10.04
N ALA A 163 -22.74 -6.32 9.63
CA ALA A 163 -21.84 -5.96 8.54
C ALA A 163 -22.49 -6.09 7.14
N PHE A 164 -23.47 -6.97 7.00
CA PHE A 164 -24.15 -7.25 5.73
C PHE A 164 -25.68 -7.26 5.90
N PRO A 165 -26.30 -6.11 6.27
CA PRO A 165 -27.73 -6.05 6.64
C PRO A 165 -28.68 -6.32 5.46
N ASN A 166 -28.21 -6.21 4.23
CA ASN A 166 -29.01 -6.42 3.02
C ASN A 166 -28.97 -7.88 2.53
N ASP A 167 -28.12 -8.72 3.13
CA ASP A 167 -27.99 -10.12 2.74
C ASP A 167 -28.91 -10.99 3.57
N LYS A 168 -29.75 -11.81 2.92
CA LYS A 168 -30.66 -12.75 3.62
C LYS A 168 -29.89 -13.75 4.49
N ASN A 169 -28.72 -14.19 4.00
CA ASN A 169 -27.81 -15.10 4.68
C ASN A 169 -26.43 -14.45 4.70
N PRO A 170 -26.10 -13.63 5.72
CA PRO A 170 -24.90 -12.79 5.71
C PRO A 170 -23.61 -13.55 6.02
N LEU A 171 -23.69 -14.69 6.73
CA LEU A 171 -22.50 -15.48 7.08
C LEU A 171 -22.18 -16.45 5.94
N THR A 172 -21.43 -15.95 4.96
CA THR A 172 -20.95 -16.69 3.78
C THR A 172 -19.45 -16.54 3.64
N TYR A 173 -18.82 -17.43 2.86
CA TYR A 173 -17.37 -17.37 2.66
C TYR A 173 -16.95 -16.12 1.87
N ASP A 174 -17.80 -15.67 0.94
CA ASP A 174 -17.60 -14.40 0.24
C ASP A 174 -17.66 -13.21 1.20
N ASN A 175 -18.57 -13.22 2.17
CA ASN A 175 -18.67 -12.14 3.15
C ASN A 175 -17.53 -12.18 4.18
N VAL A 176 -16.95 -13.35 4.47
CA VAL A 176 -15.69 -13.46 5.23
C VAL A 176 -14.60 -12.68 4.50
N ALA A 177 -14.40 -12.96 3.22
CA ALA A 177 -13.38 -12.31 2.39
C ALA A 177 -13.64 -10.79 2.24
N LYS A 178 -14.89 -10.39 1.98
CA LYS A 178 -15.28 -8.97 1.89
C LYS A 178 -15.05 -8.22 3.20
N ALA A 179 -15.29 -8.85 4.35
CA ALA A 179 -15.03 -8.22 5.65
C ALA A 179 -13.53 -8.03 5.88
N ILE A 180 -12.71 -9.07 5.64
CA ILE A 180 -11.24 -8.98 5.74
C ILE A 180 -10.71 -7.88 4.82
N ALA A 181 -11.12 -7.88 3.54
CA ALA A 181 -10.76 -6.87 2.57
C ALA A 181 -11.17 -5.45 2.99
N ALA A 182 -12.36 -5.27 3.60
CA ALA A 182 -12.78 -3.98 4.11
C ALA A 182 -11.83 -3.47 5.21
N PHE A 183 -11.31 -4.34 6.07
CA PHE A 183 -10.26 -3.98 7.02
C PHE A 183 -8.94 -3.65 6.32
N GLU A 184 -8.49 -4.47 5.36
CA GLU A 184 -7.25 -4.23 4.61
C GLU A 184 -7.26 -2.91 3.81
N ARG A 185 -8.42 -2.53 3.27
CA ARG A 185 -8.64 -1.22 2.61
C ARG A 185 -8.47 -0.01 3.54
N THR A 186 -8.44 -0.22 4.86
CA THR A 186 -8.11 0.81 5.85
C THR A 186 -6.64 0.83 6.26
N LEU A 187 -5.84 -0.17 5.85
CA LEU A 187 -4.41 -0.26 6.15
C LEU A 187 -3.58 0.66 5.25
N VAL A 188 -3.98 1.92 5.17
CA VAL A 188 -3.29 2.96 4.39
C VAL A 188 -2.34 3.72 5.30
N THR A 189 -1.07 3.86 4.89
CA THR A 189 -0.01 4.44 5.71
C THR A 189 0.62 5.68 5.04
N PRO A 190 -0.06 6.84 5.07
CA PRO A 190 0.46 8.06 4.47
C PRO A 190 1.76 8.53 5.14
N SER A 191 2.63 9.12 4.34
CA SER A 191 4.00 9.50 4.68
C SER A 191 4.27 10.99 4.40
N ARG A 192 5.52 11.40 4.63
CA ARG A 192 6.01 12.73 4.22
C ARG A 192 5.99 12.91 2.69
N PHE A 193 6.10 11.83 1.93
CA PHE A 193 6.01 11.88 0.47
C PHE A 193 4.59 12.28 0.01
N ASP A 194 3.55 11.80 0.67
CA ASP A 194 2.17 12.19 0.39
C ASP A 194 1.90 13.67 0.66
N LYS A 195 2.47 14.20 1.76
CA LYS A 195 2.41 15.64 2.08
C LYS A 195 3.11 16.47 1.00
N PHE A 196 4.26 16.01 0.52
CA PHE A 196 4.98 16.63 -0.58
C PHE A 196 4.14 16.66 -1.84
N LEU A 197 3.57 15.54 -2.27
CA LEU A 197 2.69 15.46 -3.44
C LEU A 197 1.44 16.36 -3.33
N LYS A 198 0.94 16.59 -2.10
CA LYS A 198 -0.16 17.52 -1.80
C LYS A 198 0.24 19.00 -1.79
N GLY A 199 1.51 19.34 -2.02
CA GLY A 199 1.98 20.72 -2.17
C GLY A 199 2.91 21.21 -1.06
N ASP A 200 3.15 20.43 -0.01
CA ASP A 200 4.10 20.81 1.03
C ASP A 200 5.56 20.57 0.56
N ALA A 201 6.12 21.55 -0.13
CA ALA A 201 7.50 21.48 -0.65
C ALA A 201 8.57 21.27 0.43
N LYS A 202 8.26 21.51 1.72
CA LYS A 202 9.17 21.30 2.85
C LYS A 202 9.02 19.93 3.49
N ALA A 203 8.02 19.13 3.08
CA ALA A 203 7.81 17.80 3.61
C ALA A 203 8.97 16.85 3.30
N LEU A 204 9.70 17.07 2.20
CA LEU A 204 10.96 16.39 1.88
C LEU A 204 12.17 17.31 2.11
N THR A 205 13.24 16.72 2.61
CA THR A 205 14.58 17.30 2.67
C THR A 205 15.18 17.40 1.28
N GLU A 206 16.22 18.22 1.10
CA GLU A 206 16.92 18.34 -0.18
C GLU A 206 17.53 17.02 -0.66
N LYS A 207 18.05 16.19 0.26
CA LYS A 207 18.57 14.86 -0.07
C LYS A 207 17.46 13.91 -0.57
N GLU A 208 16.28 13.93 0.06
CA GLU A 208 15.12 13.16 -0.39
C GLU A 208 14.62 13.63 -1.77
N LYS A 209 14.62 14.95 -2.04
CA LYS A 209 14.28 15.50 -3.36
C LYS A 209 15.28 15.09 -4.45
N GLN A 210 16.57 15.09 -4.14
CA GLN A 210 17.61 14.59 -5.05
C GLN A 210 17.42 13.10 -5.37
N GLY A 211 17.11 12.27 -4.36
CA GLY A 211 16.78 10.86 -4.57
C GLY A 211 15.55 10.65 -5.44
N LEU A 212 14.49 11.44 -5.22
CA LEU A 212 13.27 11.42 -6.05
C LEU A 212 13.56 11.81 -7.50
N LYS A 213 14.35 12.87 -7.72
CA LYS A 213 14.80 13.27 -9.06
C LYS A 213 15.55 12.14 -9.75
N LEU A 214 16.53 11.53 -9.07
CA LEU A 214 17.29 10.41 -9.60
C LEU A 214 16.40 9.20 -9.93
N PHE A 215 15.43 8.87 -9.07
CA PHE A 215 14.48 7.77 -9.29
C PHE A 215 13.67 7.95 -10.58
N ILE A 216 13.24 9.18 -10.86
CA ILE A 216 12.52 9.51 -12.10
C ILE A 216 13.48 9.49 -13.30
N GLU A 217 14.63 10.13 -13.19
CA GLU A 217 15.61 10.25 -14.28
C GLU A 217 16.20 8.91 -14.74
N LEU A 218 16.40 7.97 -13.82
CA LEU A 218 16.84 6.61 -14.13
C LEU A 218 15.73 5.72 -14.71
N GLY A 219 14.51 6.25 -14.84
CA GLY A 219 13.39 5.53 -15.43
C GLY A 219 12.70 4.53 -14.50
N CYS A 220 13.00 4.53 -13.20
CA CYS A 220 12.36 3.63 -12.23
C CYS A 220 10.83 3.83 -12.19
N ALA A 221 10.39 5.08 -12.41
CA ALA A 221 8.98 5.45 -12.46
C ALA A 221 8.20 4.86 -13.66
N SER A 222 8.88 4.22 -14.63
CA SER A 222 8.19 3.50 -15.72
C SER A 222 7.41 2.29 -15.22
N CYS A 223 7.92 1.60 -14.19
CA CYS A 223 7.26 0.45 -13.54
C CYS A 223 6.75 0.78 -12.14
N HIS A 224 7.44 1.65 -11.41
CA HIS A 224 7.12 2.01 -10.02
C HIS A 224 6.46 3.38 -9.97
N ASN A 225 5.14 3.43 -10.21
CA ASN A 225 4.37 4.67 -10.28
C ASN A 225 3.00 4.54 -9.59
N GLY A 226 2.19 5.60 -9.69
CA GLY A 226 0.88 5.66 -9.05
C GLY A 226 0.98 5.89 -7.54
N PRO A 227 -0.11 5.60 -6.80
CA PRO A 227 -0.19 5.86 -5.36
C PRO A 227 0.62 4.87 -4.50
N ALA A 228 0.89 3.65 -5.00
CA ALA A 228 1.66 2.63 -4.29
C ALA A 228 3.08 2.43 -4.85
N LEU A 229 3.50 3.25 -5.83
CA LEU A 229 4.81 3.17 -6.48
C LEU A 229 5.09 1.78 -7.09
N GLY A 230 4.07 1.23 -7.74
CA GLY A 230 4.04 -0.15 -8.24
C GLY A 230 2.81 -0.89 -7.72
N GLY A 231 2.72 -2.17 -8.07
CA GLY A 231 1.58 -3.05 -7.79
C GLY A 231 1.19 -3.85 -9.01
#